data_AF-A0A369RTN1-F1
#
_entry.id   AF-A0A369RTN1-F1
#
_cell.length_a   1.000
_cell.length_b   1.000
_cell.length_c   1.000
_cell.angle_alpha   90.00
_cell.angle_beta   90.00
_cell.angle_gamma   90.00
#
_symmetry.space_group_name_H-M   'P 1'
#
loop_
_entity.id
_entity.type
_entity.pdbx_description
1 polymer ?
#
loop_
_entity_poly.entity_id
_entity_poly.type
_entity_poly.pdbx_seq_one_letter_code
_entity_poly.pdbx_strand_id
1 'polypeptide(L)'
;MTQEHREILRANRMLLAEKCQDQISPICEYLLGASILTSFHKQTIESKLTASEKVWTLLDILPERDDRAFDEFCNALTYWKITVENVHSGKH
;
A
#
# COMPACT_ATOMS: atom_id res chain seq x y z
N MET A 1 12.21 1.42 6.98
CA MET A 1 12.02 0.56 5.80
C MET A 1 13.33 0.47 5.00
N THR A 2 13.73 -0.73 4.57
CA THR A 2 14.90 -0.99 3.72
C THR A 2 14.75 -0.35 2.34
N GLN A 3 15.87 -0.18 1.64
CA GLN A 3 15.87 0.34 0.27
C GLN A 3 15.15 -0.61 -0.68
N GLU A 4 15.32 -1.93 -0.53
CA GLU A 4 14.66 -2.95 -1.34
C GLU A 4 13.14 -2.86 -1.24
N HIS A 5 12.58 -2.81 -0.03
CA HIS A 5 11.13 -2.66 0.18
C HIS A 5 10.58 -1.38 -0.45
N ARG A 6 11.32 -0.27 -0.36
CA ARG A 6 10.93 1.00 -1.00
C ARG A 6 10.94 0.90 -2.52
N GLU A 7 11.92 0.22 -3.10
CA GLU A 7 12.01 -0.01 -4.54
C GLU A 7 10.86 -0.90 -5.04
N ILE A 8 10.47 -1.93 -4.28
CA ILE A 8 9.32 -2.78 -4.59
C ILE A 8 8.02 -1.96 -4.62
N LEU A 9 7.76 -1.15 -3.60
CA LEU A 9 6.57 -0.28 -3.55
C LEU A 9 6.56 0.71 -4.73
N ARG A 10 7.72 1.29 -5.05
CA ARG A 10 7.85 2.26 -6.15
C ARG A 10 7.67 1.62 -7.51
N ALA A 11 8.27 0.46 -7.76
CA ALA A 11 8.17 -0.28 -9.01
C ALA A 11 6.74 -0.76 -9.28
N ASN A 12 6.01 -1.13 -8.23
CA ASN A 12 4.63 -1.63 -8.33
C ASN A 12 3.57 -0.55 -8.09
N ARG A 13 3.94 0.72 -7.96
CA ARG A 13 3.04 1.81 -7.55
C ARG A 13 1.77 1.90 -8.40
N MET A 14 1.91 1.79 -9.72
CA MET A 14 0.78 1.86 -10.65
C MET A 14 -0.16 0.65 -10.49
N LEU A 15 0.40 -0.55 -10.42
CA LEU A 15 -0.35 -1.79 -10.28
C LEU A 15 -1.07 -1.86 -8.92
N LEU A 16 -0.39 -1.48 -7.84
CA LEU A 16 -0.97 -1.40 -6.50
C LEU A 16 -2.11 -0.38 -6.45
N ALA A 17 -1.95 0.77 -7.11
CA ALA A 17 -3.00 1.78 -7.19
C ALA A 17 -4.21 1.34 -8.00
N GLU A 18 -4.08 0.39 -8.93
CA GLU A 18 -5.21 -0.21 -9.63
C GLU A 18 -5.88 -1.29 -8.78
N LYS A 19 -5.09 -2.17 -8.18
CA LYS A 19 -5.59 -3.35 -7.45
C LYS A 19 -6.18 -3.02 -6.07
N CYS A 20 -5.74 -1.94 -5.45
CA CYS A 20 -6.16 -1.58 -4.09
C CYS A 20 -7.31 -0.56 -4.04
N GLN A 21 -7.84 -0.10 -5.18
CA GLN A 21 -8.83 1.00 -5.20
C GLN A 21 -10.07 0.68 -4.37
N ASP A 22 -10.64 -0.51 -4.56
CA ASP A 22 -11.87 -0.92 -3.89
C ASP A 22 -11.65 -1.17 -2.39
N GLN A 23 -10.42 -1.54 -2.01
CA GLN A 23 -10.07 -1.97 -0.67
C GLN A 23 -9.23 -0.94 0.10
N ILE A 24 -9.05 0.28 -0.42
CA ILE A 24 -8.15 1.26 0.21
C ILE A 24 -8.60 1.65 1.61
N SER A 25 -9.90 1.84 1.83
CA SER A 25 -10.46 2.16 3.16
C SER A 25 -10.21 1.04 4.18
N PRO A 26 -10.59 -0.23 3.92
CA PRO A 26 -10.31 -1.32 4.87
C PRO A 26 -8.81 -1.60 5.04
N ILE A 27 -7.97 -1.41 4.02
CA ILE A 27 -6.51 -1.48 4.17
C ILE A 27 -6.01 -0.38 5.13
N CYS A 28 -6.49 0.85 5.00
CA CYS A 28 -6.12 1.94 5.90
C CYS A 28 -6.56 1.67 7.34
N GLU A 29 -7.72 1.05 7.54
CA GLU A 29 -8.20 0.66 8.88
C GLU A 29 -7.36 -0.43 9.51
N TYR A 30 -6.99 -1.45 8.73
CA TYR A 30 -6.08 -2.50 9.17
C TYR A 30 -4.73 -1.91 9.61
N LEU A 31 -4.13 -1.06 8.78
CA LEU A 31 -2.83 -0.45 9.06
C LEU A 31 -2.89 0.56 10.23
N LEU A 32 -4.03 1.20 10.45
CA LEU A 32 -4.26 2.01 11.65
C LEU A 32 -4.30 1.12 12.91
N GLY A 33 -5.01 -0.01 12.85
CA GLY A 33 -5.04 -1.00 13.94
C GLY A 33 -3.66 -1.59 14.25
N ALA A 34 -2.84 -1.83 13.23
CA ALA A 34 -1.45 -2.28 13.35
C ALA A 34 -0.47 -1.16 13.78
N SER A 35 -0.97 0.05 14.08
CA SER A 35 -0.16 1.23 14.45
C SER A 35 0.90 1.61 13.40
N ILE A 36 0.67 1.25 12.13
CA ILE A 36 1.51 1.67 10.99
C ILE A 36 1.08 3.06 10.53
N LEU A 37 -0.23 3.30 10.47
CA LEU A 37 -0.82 4.60 10.23
C LEU A 37 -1.24 5.25 11.55
N THR A 38 -1.27 6.59 11.55
CA THR A 38 -1.90 7.38 12.60
C THR A 38 -3.28 7.84 12.11
N SER A 39 -4.12 8.33 13.02
CA SER A 39 -5.40 8.95 12.66
C SER A 39 -5.21 10.10 11.64
N PHE A 40 -4.12 10.87 11.79
CA PHE A 40 -3.76 11.94 10.86
C PHE A 40 -3.44 11.41 9.45
N HIS A 41 -2.68 10.31 9.34
CA HIS A 41 -2.41 9.69 8.03
C HIS A 41 -3.68 9.17 7.38
N LYS A 42 -4.56 8.50 8.16
CA LYS A 42 -5.86 8.03 7.66
C LYS A 42 -6.69 9.20 7.11
N GLN A 43 -6.81 10.29 7.85
CA GLN A 43 -7.52 11.49 7.39
C GLN A 43 -6.89 12.09 6.13
N THR A 44 -5.56 12.15 6.05
CA THR A 44 -4.84 12.67 4.87
C THR A 44 -5.13 11.82 3.64
N ILE A 45 -5.15 10.49 3.79
CA ILE A 45 -5.52 9.56 2.72
C ILE A 45 -6.99 9.75 2.36
N GLU A 46 -7.91 9.72 3.32
CA GLU A 46 -9.35 9.82 3.09
C GLU A 46 -9.78 11.15 2.46
N SER A 47 -9.01 12.22 2.67
CA SER A 47 -9.24 13.53 2.04
C SER A 47 -9.01 13.57 0.53
N LYS A 48 -8.37 12.54 -0.06
CA LYS A 48 -8.14 12.48 -1.51
C LYS A 48 -9.43 12.15 -2.25
N LEU A 49 -9.58 12.74 -3.44
CA LEU A 49 -10.81 12.65 -4.23
C LEU A 49 -10.98 11.28 -4.88
N THR A 50 -9.90 10.75 -5.46
CA THR A 50 -9.95 9.46 -6.18
C THR A 50 -9.32 8.33 -5.38
N ALA A 51 -9.80 7.11 -5.56
CA ALA A 51 -9.24 5.92 -4.91
C ALA A 51 -7.75 5.72 -5.26
N SER A 52 -7.35 6.01 -6.50
CA SER A 52 -5.95 5.96 -6.92
C SER A 52 -5.07 6.94 -6.14
N GLU A 53 -5.52 8.19 -5.95
CA GLU A 53 -4.78 9.16 -5.14
C GLU A 53 -4.68 8.73 -3.67
N LYS A 54 -5.72 8.07 -3.13
CA LYS A 54 -5.69 7.48 -1.78
C LYS A 54 -4.58 6.44 -1.68
N VAL A 55 -4.54 5.49 -2.62
CA VAL A 55 -3.51 4.44 -2.64
C VAL A 55 -2.13 5.05 -2.83
N TRP A 56 -1.95 6.01 -3.74
CA TRP A 56 -0.68 6.70 -3.93
C TRP A 56 -0.21 7.42 -2.67
N THR A 57 -1.11 8.10 -1.97
CA THR A 57 -0.79 8.77 -0.71
C THR A 57 -0.36 7.76 0.36
N LEU A 58 -1.04 6.60 0.44
CA LEU A 58 -0.63 5.51 1.32
C LEU A 58 0.78 5.02 0.97
N LEU A 59 1.06 4.78 -0.31
CA LEU A 59 2.37 4.31 -0.80
C LEU A 59 3.50 5.33 -0.59
N ASP A 60 3.18 6.63 -0.52
CA ASP A 60 4.15 7.67 -0.17
C ASP A 60 4.42 7.73 1.35
N ILE A 61 3.44 7.37 2.19
CA ILE A 61 3.57 7.37 3.66
C ILE A 61 4.33 6.14 4.17
N LEU A 62 4.12 4.97 3.58
CA LEU A 62 4.72 3.70 4.03
C LEU A 62 6.26 3.74 4.12
N PRO A 63 7.01 4.27 3.11
CA PRO A 63 8.47 4.37 3.14
C PRO A 63 9.07 5.16 4.32
N GLU A 64 8.30 6.10 4.89
CA GLU A 64 8.71 6.91 6.04
C GLU A 64 8.61 6.13 7.37
N ARG A 65 8.01 4.93 7.34
CA ARG A 65 7.82 4.07 8.51
C ARG A 65 8.93 3.01 8.64
N ASP A 66 8.86 2.25 9.72
CA ASP A 66 9.75 1.11 9.96
C ASP A 66 9.52 -0.01 8.94
N ASP A 67 10.38 -1.04 8.93
CA ASP A 67 10.21 -2.16 8.00
C ASP A 67 8.91 -2.93 8.20
N ARG A 68 8.39 -2.94 9.43
CA ARG A 68 7.11 -3.57 9.76
C ARG A 68 5.96 -3.01 8.92
N ALA A 69 6.02 -1.75 8.49
CA ALA A 69 5.02 -1.16 7.62
C ALA A 69 4.90 -1.87 6.26
N PHE A 70 6.01 -2.37 5.71
CA PHE A 70 5.98 -3.15 4.47
C PHE A 70 5.29 -4.49 4.69
N ASP A 71 5.70 -5.22 5.74
CA ASP A 71 5.15 -6.53 6.08
C ASP A 71 3.64 -6.46 6.36
N GLU A 72 3.21 -5.48 7.16
CA GLU A 72 1.78 -5.29 7.48
C GLU A 72 0.97 -4.86 6.26
N PHE A 73 1.56 -4.09 5.34
CA PHE A 73 0.90 -3.79 4.08
C PHE A 73 0.74 -5.06 3.22
N CYS A 74 1.78 -5.88 3.09
CA CYS A 74 1.69 -7.17 2.40
C CYS A 74 0.68 -8.13 3.05
N ASN A 75 0.60 -8.15 4.38
CA ASN A 75 -0.41 -8.91 5.12
C ASN A 75 -1.83 -8.41 4.80
N ALA A 76 -2.03 -7.10 4.76
CA ALA A 76 -3.31 -6.51 4.37
C ALA A 76 -3.70 -6.93 2.94
N LEU A 77 -2.78 -6.84 1.97
CA LEU A 77 -3.04 -7.27 0.60
C LEU A 77 -3.45 -8.75 0.54
N THR A 78 -2.74 -9.62 1.26
CA THR A 78 -3.02 -11.06 1.33
C THR A 78 -4.38 -11.35 1.96
N TYR A 79 -4.71 -10.67 3.07
CA TYR A 79 -5.98 -10.82 3.77
C TYR A 79 -7.17 -10.48 2.86
N TRP A 80 -7.03 -9.44 2.05
CA TRP A 80 -8.04 -9.02 1.08
C TRP A 80 -7.96 -9.75 -0.27
N LYS A 81 -7.10 -10.79 -0.38
CA LYS A 81 -6.86 -11.56 -1.62
C LYS A 81 -6.47 -10.68 -2.81
N ILE A 82 -5.79 -9.58 -2.54
CA ILE A 82 -5.25 -8.69 -3.57
C ILE A 82 -3.94 -9.32 -4.06
N THR A 83 -4.03 -10.07 -5.15
CA THR A 83 -2.86 -10.66 -5.78
C THR A 83 -2.19 -9.65 -6.69
N VAL A 84 -0.98 -9.25 -6.31
CA VAL A 84 -0.03 -8.61 -7.22
C VAL A 84 0.69 -9.75 -7.91
N GLU A 85 0.04 -10.37 -8.90
CA GLU A 85 0.76 -11.28 -9.79
C GLU A 85 1.78 -10.44 -10.54
N ASN A 86 3.01 -10.46 -10.05
CA ASN A 86 4.15 -10.00 -10.81
C ASN A 86 4.15 -10.80 -12.12
N VAL A 87 3.84 -10.12 -13.23
CA VAL A 87 4.23 -10.57 -14.56
C VAL A 87 5.75 -10.66 -14.56
N HIS A 88 6.29 -11.78 -14.10
CA HIS A 88 7.66 -12.17 -14.35
C HIS A 88 7.70 -12.79 -15.73
N SER A 89 8.38 -12.08 -16.64
CA SER A 89 8.96 -12.57 -17.89
C SER A 89 7.95 -13.00 -18.98
N GLY A 90 7.90 -12.38 -20.15
CA GLY A 90 9.09 -11.92 -20.86
C GLY A 90 10.11 -13.06 -20.96
N LYS A 91 9.69 -14.22 -21.48
CA LYS A 91 10.59 -15.26 -22.01
C LYS A 91 10.06 -15.73 -23.36
N HIS A 92 10.76 -15.23 -24.39
CA HIS A 92 10.95 -15.71 -25.76
C HIS A 92 9.77 -16.31 -26.53
#